data_AF-A0A9E3U3A1-F1
#
_entry.id   AF-A0A9E3U3A1-F1
#
_cell.length_a   1.000
_cell.length_b   1.000
_cell.length_c   1.000
_cell.angle_alpha   90.00
_cell.angle_beta   90.00
_cell.angle_gamma   90.00
#
_symmetry.space_group_name_H-M   'P 1'
#
loop_
_entity.id
_entity.type
_entity.pdbx_description
1 polymer ?
#
loop_
_entity_poly.entity_id
_entity_poly.type
_entity_poly.pdbx_seq_one_letter_code
_entity_poly.pdbx_strand_id
1 'polypeptide(L)'
;DVAVEALHAQAKVLRQPSVASDIVLARHPPVHVKMLDGVLVPKLEGLREGQITEVAALSDTIASVHTVYQAGETHVVPLSTMTVRFNGEPNPRLLFALTSEFGLEEAGRPKFASGVVRYRLPAGADSFALAEKLAAKHYVKWAEPDLAIQLAFNAAPAPNDALFKSQWQMQAGAGGVQVPEAWEISQGGDNITLAIVDTGIDLTHPDLKANLVAGWDFVDDDDSPQPDEDTQTSPHGTACAGMAAAVTNNNIGIAGPAPKAKIMPIRVAGKMGFSTAPVLADAIRWPVDHGAKIISCSWGGPIPSNQIADAIDEATAAGVLVFVAAGNSGPGGDVGFPAQFESAIAVGATTSDHTLAGFSSYKPGKLVDICAPGAKVFTTDVVGELGYNRDPATGDENTSDPPNNYMPEIDGTSF
;
A
#
# COMPACT_ATOMS: atom_id res chain seq x y z
N ASP A 1 44.66 18.91 -4.57
CA ASP A 1 44.66 17.98 -5.73
C ASP A 1 44.43 16.54 -5.34
N VAL A 2 45.34 15.86 -4.62
CA VAL A 2 45.18 14.42 -4.26
C VAL A 2 43.93 14.13 -3.38
N ALA A 3 43.50 15.07 -2.53
CA ALA A 3 42.28 14.91 -1.72
C ALA A 3 40.97 15.07 -2.54
N VAL A 4 41.02 15.80 -3.66
CA VAL A 4 39.85 16.10 -4.51
C VAL A 4 39.51 14.91 -5.41
N GLU A 5 40.52 14.23 -5.97
CA GLU A 5 40.33 12.99 -6.73
C GLU A 5 39.79 11.84 -5.86
N ALA A 6 40.24 11.73 -4.61
CA ALA A 6 39.74 10.73 -3.67
C ALA A 6 38.25 10.96 -3.28
N LEU A 7 37.84 12.22 -3.17
CA LEU A 7 36.44 12.63 -2.93
C LEU A 7 35.55 12.40 -4.16
N HIS A 8 36.06 12.66 -5.37
CA HIS A 8 35.36 12.38 -6.63
C HIS A 8 35.08 10.88 -6.83
N ALA A 9 36.00 10.00 -6.42
CA ALA A 9 35.84 8.55 -6.55
C ALA A 9 34.83 7.95 -5.55
N GLN A 10 34.49 8.66 -4.47
CA GLN A 10 33.57 8.20 -3.41
C GLN A 10 32.20 8.89 -3.43
N ALA A 11 32.01 9.92 -4.25
CA ALA A 11 30.76 10.67 -4.33
C ALA A 11 29.65 9.88 -5.05
N LYS A 12 28.58 9.53 -4.34
CA LYS A 12 27.33 9.05 -4.94
C LYS A 12 26.36 10.23 -5.03
N VAL A 13 26.04 10.67 -6.24
CA VAL A 13 25.12 11.80 -6.48
C VAL A 13 23.67 11.33 -6.26
N LEU A 14 23.05 11.76 -5.16
CA LEU A 14 21.61 11.64 -4.95
C LEU A 14 20.95 12.94 -5.40
N ARG A 15 20.35 12.97 -6.60
CA ARG A 15 19.48 14.08 -7.01
C ARG A 15 18.07 13.84 -6.46
N GLN A 16 17.59 14.69 -5.56
CA GLN A 16 16.18 14.73 -5.19
C GLN A 16 15.44 15.77 -6.06
N PRO A 17 14.29 15.44 -6.69
CA PRO A 17 13.59 16.35 -7.60
C PRO A 17 12.98 17.60 -6.95
N SER A 18 12.85 17.66 -5.63
CA SER A 18 12.13 18.74 -4.93
C SER A 18 13.00 19.80 -4.26
N VAL A 19 14.32 19.61 -4.17
CA VAL A 19 15.25 20.57 -3.57
C VAL A 19 16.45 20.74 -4.50
N ALA A 20 16.36 21.72 -5.40
CA ALA A 20 17.31 21.90 -6.50
C ALA A 20 18.73 22.32 -6.09
N SER A 21 19.07 22.37 -4.79
CA SER A 21 20.29 23.02 -4.29
C SER A 21 21.08 22.28 -3.23
N ASP A 22 20.89 20.97 -3.02
CA ASP A 22 21.71 20.22 -2.05
C ASP A 22 22.37 18.99 -2.71
N ILE A 23 23.70 18.91 -2.64
CA ILE A 23 24.51 17.79 -3.13
C ILE A 23 25.30 17.24 -1.95
N VAL A 24 25.00 16.01 -1.52
CA VAL A 24 25.60 15.41 -0.32
C VAL A 24 26.89 14.66 -0.67
N LEU A 25 28.01 15.03 -0.06
CA LEU A 25 29.26 14.27 -0.09
C LEU A 25 29.43 13.50 1.24
N ALA A 26 29.42 12.16 1.18
CA ALA A 26 29.61 11.31 2.35
C ALA A 26 31.10 11.14 2.68
N ARG A 27 31.47 11.24 3.97
CA ARG A 27 32.81 10.89 4.47
C ARG A 27 32.82 9.44 4.97
N HIS A 28 33.89 8.70 4.67
CA HIS A 28 34.28 7.50 5.41
C HIS A 28 35.39 7.85 6.43
N PRO A 29 35.33 7.44 7.71
CA PRO A 29 34.21 6.80 8.43
C PRO A 29 33.23 7.81 9.07
N PRO A 30 31.95 7.41 9.34
CA PRO A 30 30.94 8.24 9.98
C PRO A 30 31.19 8.49 11.48
N VAL A 31 30.63 9.57 12.02
CA VAL A 31 30.69 9.91 13.47
C VAL A 31 29.54 9.20 14.20
N HIS A 32 29.86 8.44 15.26
CA HIS A 32 28.87 7.72 16.06
C HIS A 32 28.13 8.66 17.04
N VAL A 33 26.80 8.61 17.02
CA VAL A 33 25.90 9.35 17.92
C VAL A 33 25.22 8.39 18.90
N LYS A 34 24.88 8.86 20.11
CA LYS A 34 24.12 8.09 21.11
C LYS A 34 22.83 8.80 21.49
N MET A 35 21.78 8.03 21.72
CA MET A 35 20.51 8.51 22.27
C MET A 35 20.65 8.85 23.77
N LEU A 36 20.23 10.05 24.15
CA LEU A 36 20.09 10.51 25.54
C LEU A 36 18.72 11.21 25.67
N ASP A 37 17.85 10.69 26.55
CA ASP A 37 16.54 11.29 26.88
C ASP A 37 15.65 11.62 25.67
N GLY A 38 15.69 10.80 24.62
CA GLY A 38 14.87 11.00 23.41
C GLY A 38 15.52 11.90 22.35
N VAL A 39 16.72 12.41 22.58
CA VAL A 39 17.46 13.32 21.68
C VAL A 39 18.79 12.69 21.26
N LEU A 40 19.14 12.86 19.98
CA LEU A 40 20.43 12.45 19.42
C LEU A 40 21.54 13.41 19.89
N VAL A 41 22.51 12.91 20.67
CA VAL A 41 23.66 13.70 21.15
C VAL A 41 24.97 13.15 20.56
N PRO A 42 25.77 13.97 19.84
CA PRO A 42 27.08 13.56 19.36
C PRO A 42 28.12 13.52 20.49
N LYS A 43 28.90 12.44 20.54
CA LYS A 43 30.14 12.39 21.33
C LYS A 43 31.25 12.98 20.47
N LEU A 44 31.61 14.23 20.72
CA LEU A 44 32.59 14.99 19.91
C LEU A 44 34.03 14.52 20.16
N GLU A 45 34.61 13.76 19.23
CA GLU A 45 36.05 13.74 19.00
C GLU A 45 36.33 13.96 17.49
N GLY A 46 36.77 15.17 17.13
CA GLY A 46 37.47 15.44 15.87
C GLY A 46 36.68 16.13 14.74
N LEU A 47 37.00 17.42 14.54
CA LEU A 47 36.61 18.38 13.49
C LEU A 47 35.19 18.97 13.58
N ARG A 48 35.12 20.30 13.59
CA ARG A 48 33.91 21.12 13.72
C ARG A 48 33.31 21.39 12.33
N GLU A 49 31.99 21.41 12.23
CA GLU A 49 31.22 21.63 10.99
C GLU A 49 31.65 22.91 10.24
N GLY A 50 32.14 23.92 10.96
CA GLY A 50 32.70 25.16 10.39
C GLY A 50 33.99 25.03 9.57
N GLN A 51 34.63 23.85 9.47
CA GLN A 51 35.81 23.63 8.61
C GLN A 51 35.45 23.03 7.24
N ILE A 52 34.20 22.64 7.00
CA ILE A 52 33.75 21.91 5.81
C ILE A 52 33.22 22.86 4.71
N THR A 53 32.87 24.10 5.08
CA THR A 53 32.39 25.14 4.16
C THR A 53 33.44 25.57 3.13
N GLU A 54 34.73 25.40 3.42
CA GLU A 54 35.82 25.68 2.47
C GLU A 54 35.82 24.73 1.26
N VAL A 55 35.30 23.50 1.39
CA VAL A 55 35.26 22.53 0.29
C VAL A 55 34.14 22.84 -0.70
N ALA A 56 32.97 23.29 -0.22
CA ALA A 56 31.88 23.75 -1.08
C ALA A 56 32.30 25.00 -1.89
N ALA A 57 33.06 25.90 -1.27
CA ALA A 57 33.57 27.11 -1.91
C ALA A 57 34.63 26.87 -2.99
N LEU A 58 35.18 25.65 -3.09
CA LEU A 58 36.20 25.27 -4.08
C LEU A 58 35.59 24.67 -5.36
N SER A 59 34.27 24.59 -5.48
CA SER A 59 33.59 23.97 -6.62
C SER A 59 32.30 24.70 -7.01
N ASP A 60 32.22 25.13 -8.27
CA ASP A 60 31.02 25.77 -8.83
C ASP A 60 29.83 24.80 -9.01
N THR A 61 30.02 23.50 -8.73
CA THR A 61 29.01 22.47 -8.91
C THR A 61 28.49 21.88 -7.60
N ILE A 62 29.08 22.21 -6.45
CA ILE A 62 28.68 21.69 -5.14
C ILE A 62 27.89 22.77 -4.40
N ALA A 63 26.59 22.53 -4.20
CA ALA A 63 25.69 23.54 -3.64
C ALA A 63 25.73 23.62 -2.10
N SER A 64 26.06 22.52 -1.42
CA SER A 64 26.21 22.43 0.05
C SER A 64 27.03 21.18 0.41
N VAL A 65 27.59 21.12 1.62
CA VAL A 65 28.27 19.92 2.14
C VAL A 65 27.81 19.70 3.58
N HIS A 66 27.41 18.47 3.90
CA HIS A 66 26.81 18.11 5.18
C HIS A 66 27.58 16.98 5.85
N THR A 67 27.63 16.99 7.19
CA THR A 67 28.19 15.89 7.97
C THR A 67 27.20 14.72 8.00
N VAL A 68 27.62 13.51 7.62
CA VAL A 68 26.79 12.30 7.74
C VAL A 68 27.00 11.68 9.12
N TYR A 69 25.90 11.54 9.86
CA TYR A 69 25.86 10.89 11.18
C TYR A 69 25.32 9.47 11.04
N GLN A 70 25.72 8.56 11.94
CA GLN A 70 25.21 7.20 11.98
C GLN A 70 24.51 6.91 13.32
N ALA A 71 23.22 6.58 13.25
CA ALA A 71 22.40 6.18 14.39
C ALA A 71 21.96 4.71 14.20
N GLY A 72 22.59 3.78 14.91
CA GLY A 72 22.43 2.35 14.65
C GLY A 72 22.97 1.97 13.27
N GLU A 73 22.15 1.35 12.43
CA GLU A 73 22.47 1.04 11.02
C GLU A 73 22.08 2.17 10.04
N THR A 74 21.36 3.20 10.52
CA THR A 74 20.80 4.25 9.67
C THR A 74 21.75 5.45 9.54
N HIS A 75 21.90 5.93 8.31
CA HIS A 75 22.61 7.17 8.03
C HIS A 75 21.65 8.37 8.12
N VAL A 76 22.13 9.45 8.69
CA VAL A 76 21.36 10.66 8.96
C VAL A 76 22.14 11.86 8.45
N VAL A 77 21.49 12.73 7.69
CA VAL A 77 22.10 13.96 7.17
C VAL A 77 21.28 15.16 7.65
N PRO A 78 21.84 16.07 8.46
CA PRO A 78 21.15 17.29 8.85
C PRO A 78 21.07 18.23 7.65
N LEU A 79 19.90 18.79 7.42
CA LEU A 79 19.63 19.75 6.36
C LEU A 79 19.99 21.17 6.82
N SER A 80 19.97 22.11 5.87
CA SER A 80 20.13 23.56 6.14
C SER A 80 18.88 24.20 6.78
N THR A 81 17.96 23.38 7.28
CA THR A 81 16.73 23.79 7.94
C THR A 81 16.56 23.08 9.29
N MET A 82 15.77 23.70 10.16
CA MET A 82 15.38 23.13 11.44
C MET A 82 13.93 23.43 11.75
N THR A 83 13.33 22.60 12.60
CA THR A 83 11.97 22.78 13.08
C THR A 83 11.98 23.11 14.57
N VAL A 84 11.23 24.15 14.95
CA VAL A 84 11.08 24.59 16.34
C VAL A 84 9.61 24.52 16.72
N ARG A 85 9.31 23.86 17.84
CA ARG A 85 7.98 23.91 18.47
C ARG A 85 8.01 24.77 19.71
N PHE A 86 7.03 25.67 19.81
CA PHE A 86 6.84 26.54 20.96
C PHE A 86 5.83 25.95 21.95
N ASN A 87 5.88 26.41 23.20
CA ASN A 87 4.91 26.02 24.22
C ASN A 87 3.48 26.54 23.94
N GLY A 88 3.33 27.46 22.99
CA GLY A 88 2.05 27.98 22.47
C GLY A 88 2.29 28.69 21.14
N GLU A 89 1.28 29.40 20.60
CA GLU A 89 1.45 30.16 19.36
C GLU A 89 2.47 31.30 19.54
N PRO A 90 3.61 31.29 18.81
CA PRO A 90 4.63 32.31 18.96
C PRO A 90 4.15 33.63 18.38
N ASN A 91 4.22 34.70 19.18
CA ASN A 91 3.89 36.04 18.71
C ASN A 91 5.02 36.61 17.81
N PRO A 92 4.73 37.61 16.96
CA PRO A 92 5.73 38.17 16.03
C PRO A 92 6.99 38.73 16.69
N ARG A 93 6.91 39.24 17.93
CA ARG A 93 8.09 39.77 18.65
C ARG A 93 9.03 38.64 19.05
N LEU A 94 8.48 37.51 19.49
CA LEU A 94 9.26 36.33 19.83
C LEU A 94 9.98 35.76 18.59
N LEU A 95 9.26 35.69 17.47
CA LEU A 95 9.83 35.23 16.20
C LEU A 95 10.98 36.14 15.74
N PHE A 96 10.78 37.46 15.80
CA PHE A 96 11.82 38.43 15.45
C PHE A 96 13.04 38.36 16.39
N ALA A 97 12.83 38.12 17.69
CA ALA A 97 13.93 37.96 18.64
C ALA A 97 14.77 36.71 18.32
N LEU A 98 14.13 35.59 17.95
CA LEU A 98 14.81 34.37 17.56
C LEU A 98 15.59 34.51 16.26
N THR A 99 14.98 35.11 15.22
CA THR A 99 15.68 35.35 13.96
C THR A 99 16.87 36.29 14.14
N SER A 100 16.75 37.29 15.00
CA SER A 100 17.84 38.24 15.30
C SER A 100 18.95 37.63 16.17
N GLU A 101 18.59 36.86 17.21
CA GLU A 101 19.55 36.27 18.15
C GLU A 101 20.36 35.14 17.52
N PHE A 102 19.71 34.31 16.67
CA PHE A 102 20.29 33.09 16.13
C PHE A 102 20.58 33.15 14.62
N GLY A 103 20.29 34.28 13.97
CA GLY A 103 20.49 34.45 12.52
C GLY A 103 19.56 33.59 11.67
N LEU A 104 18.42 33.16 12.20
CA LEU A 104 17.46 32.29 11.52
C LEU A 104 16.61 33.07 10.52
N GLU A 105 16.21 32.42 9.43
CA GLU A 105 15.21 32.92 8.49
C GLU A 105 13.96 32.02 8.55
N GLU A 106 12.75 32.58 8.68
CA GLU A 106 11.52 31.76 8.68
C GLU A 106 11.31 31.15 7.28
N ALA A 107 11.33 29.83 7.20
CA ALA A 107 11.19 29.06 5.96
C ALA A 107 9.75 28.55 5.74
N GLY A 108 8.91 28.57 6.78
CA GLY A 108 7.49 28.25 6.67
C GLY A 108 6.90 27.66 7.94
N ARG A 109 5.62 27.28 7.87
CA ARG A 109 4.88 26.68 8.98
C ARG A 109 4.14 25.42 8.53
N PRO A 110 4.21 24.31 9.29
CA PRO A 110 3.46 23.11 8.94
C PRO A 110 1.94 23.34 9.01
N LYS A 111 1.20 22.87 7.99
CA LYS A 111 -0.25 23.06 7.84
C LYS A 111 -1.08 22.48 9.00
N PHE A 112 -0.58 21.43 9.65
CA PHE A 112 -1.32 20.65 10.65
C PHE A 112 -0.66 20.65 12.04
N ALA A 113 0.28 21.55 12.29
CA ALA A 113 0.95 21.64 13.59
C ALA A 113 1.03 23.10 14.07
N SER A 114 0.05 23.51 14.87
CA SER A 114 0.01 24.82 15.54
C SER A 114 1.23 25.02 16.45
N GLY A 115 1.76 26.24 16.50
CA GLY A 115 2.94 26.58 17.30
C GLY A 115 4.25 25.94 16.81
N VAL A 116 4.31 25.50 15.55
CA VAL A 116 5.53 24.96 14.92
C VAL A 116 5.98 25.88 13.79
N VAL A 117 7.27 26.20 13.76
CA VAL A 117 7.89 27.05 12.73
C VAL A 117 9.14 26.35 12.21
N ARG A 118 9.31 26.38 10.88
CA ARG A 118 10.49 25.89 10.19
C ARG A 118 11.41 27.07 9.88
N TYR A 119 12.69 26.92 10.16
CA TYR A 119 13.71 27.95 9.93
C TYR A 119 14.80 27.45 9.01
N ARG A 120 15.31 28.34 8.16
CA ARG A 120 16.58 28.17 7.45
C ARG A 120 17.71 28.65 8.34
N LEU A 121 18.80 27.90 8.34
CA LEU A 121 19.99 28.15 9.14
C LEU A 121 20.97 29.08 8.41
N PRO A 122 21.78 29.87 9.15
CA PRO A 122 22.94 30.52 8.57
C PRO A 122 23.86 29.50 7.89
N ALA A 123 24.48 29.89 6.78
CA ALA A 123 25.46 29.04 6.10
C ALA A 123 26.60 28.63 7.07
N GLY A 124 26.87 27.32 7.14
CA GLY A 124 27.90 26.76 8.04
C GLY A 124 27.52 26.70 9.52
N ALA A 125 26.27 26.98 9.89
CA ALA A 125 25.79 26.82 11.25
C ALA A 125 25.73 25.34 11.65
N ASP A 126 26.15 25.06 12.89
CA ASP A 126 25.98 23.74 13.50
C ASP A 126 24.53 23.54 13.94
N SER A 127 23.80 22.76 13.14
CA SER A 127 22.35 22.58 13.30
C SER A 127 22.00 21.95 14.65
N PHE A 128 22.80 20.99 15.14
CA PHE A 128 22.57 20.32 16.42
C PHE A 128 22.89 21.24 17.60
N ALA A 129 24.01 21.96 17.55
CA ALA A 129 24.36 22.93 18.58
C ALA A 129 23.35 24.08 18.65
N LEU A 130 22.78 24.48 17.52
CA LEU A 130 21.75 25.50 17.46
C LEU A 130 20.41 24.98 18.01
N ALA A 131 20.05 23.74 17.69
CA ALA A 131 18.89 23.05 18.25
C ALA A 131 18.98 22.96 19.78
N GLU A 132 20.14 22.61 20.34
CA GLU A 132 20.38 22.57 21.79
C GLU A 132 20.16 23.96 22.44
N LYS A 133 20.74 25.01 21.85
CA LYS A 133 20.57 26.40 22.34
C LYS A 133 19.12 26.87 22.30
N LEU A 134 18.39 26.49 21.26
CA LEU A 134 16.98 26.84 21.11
C LEU A 134 16.10 26.06 22.09
N ALA A 135 16.35 24.76 22.25
CA ALA A 135 15.65 23.91 23.21
C ALA A 135 15.83 24.38 24.67
N ALA A 136 16.94 25.04 24.99
CA ALA A 136 17.18 25.64 26.31
C ALA A 136 16.32 26.89 26.60
N LYS A 137 15.60 27.44 25.62
CA LYS A 137 14.72 28.60 25.83
C LYS A 137 13.40 28.16 26.47
N HIS A 138 13.00 28.81 27.56
CA HIS A 138 11.78 28.47 28.32
C HIS A 138 10.46 28.52 27.51
N TYR A 139 10.44 29.20 26.37
CA TYR A 139 9.28 29.28 25.47
C TYR A 139 9.31 28.26 24.31
N VAL A 140 10.42 27.52 24.16
CA VAL A 140 10.57 26.44 23.19
C VAL A 140 10.25 25.12 23.88
N LYS A 141 9.40 24.32 23.25
CA LYS A 141 9.06 22.96 23.69
C LYS A 141 10.10 21.95 23.22
N TRP A 142 10.55 22.10 21.98
CA TRP A 142 11.67 21.38 21.39
C TRP A 142 12.16 22.12 20.15
N ALA A 143 13.42 21.90 19.79
CA ALA A 143 14.02 22.36 18.55
C ALA A 143 14.93 21.25 18.03
N GLU A 144 14.80 20.92 16.74
CA GLU A 144 15.53 19.81 16.12
C GLU A 144 15.95 20.19 14.70
N PRO A 145 17.14 19.79 14.24
CA PRO A 145 17.49 19.88 12.82
C PRO A 145 16.48 19.08 11.98
N ASP A 146 16.18 19.56 10.78
CA ASP A 146 15.46 18.72 9.83
C ASP A 146 16.46 17.70 9.26
N LEU A 147 16.12 16.42 9.31
CA LEU A 147 17.01 15.33 8.93
C LEU A 147 16.52 14.67 7.65
N ALA A 148 17.41 14.47 6.68
CA ALA A 148 17.18 13.49 5.64
C ALA A 148 17.46 12.09 6.22
N ILE A 149 16.40 11.29 6.30
CA ILE A 149 16.43 9.92 6.83
C ILE A 149 16.27 8.96 5.66
N GLN A 150 17.16 7.98 5.57
CA GLN A 150 16.97 6.85 4.66
C GLN A 150 15.91 5.91 5.25
N LEU A 151 14.78 5.78 4.57
CA LEU A 151 13.77 4.77 4.91
C LEU A 151 14.36 3.38 4.62
N ALA A 152 14.38 2.52 5.64
CA ALA A 152 14.76 1.12 5.47
C ALA A 152 13.52 0.35 5.01
N PHE A 153 13.53 -0.09 3.76
CA PHE A 153 12.59 -1.08 3.24
C PHE A 153 13.33 -2.41 3.24
N ASN A 154 13.20 -3.19 4.31
CA ASN A 154 13.68 -4.57 4.27
C ASN A 154 12.72 -5.32 3.35
N ALA A 155 13.22 -5.93 2.27
CA ALA A 155 12.38 -6.78 1.45
C ALA A 155 11.90 -7.96 2.30
N ALA A 156 10.58 -8.13 2.43
CA ALA A 156 10.00 -9.32 3.01
C ALA A 156 10.63 -10.55 2.33
N PRO A 157 11.03 -11.60 3.06
CA PRO A 157 11.32 -12.86 2.41
C PRO A 157 10.08 -13.28 1.61
N ALA A 158 10.30 -13.67 0.35
CA ALA A 158 9.24 -14.21 -0.49
C ALA A 158 8.52 -15.34 0.30
N PRO A 159 7.19 -15.42 0.19
CA PRO A 159 6.44 -16.39 0.96
C PRO A 159 6.80 -17.81 0.52
N ASN A 160 6.56 -18.79 1.40
CA ASN A 160 6.95 -20.18 1.14
C ASN A 160 5.94 -20.97 0.27
N ASP A 161 4.92 -20.30 -0.26
CA ASP A 161 3.86 -20.88 -1.09
C ASP A 161 4.40 -21.26 -2.48
N ALA A 162 4.11 -22.48 -2.92
CA ALA A 162 4.79 -23.11 -4.04
C ALA A 162 4.53 -22.42 -5.39
N LEU A 163 3.33 -21.87 -5.58
CA LEU A 163 2.87 -21.23 -6.81
C LEU A 163 2.98 -19.69 -6.76
N PHE A 164 3.52 -19.10 -5.67
CA PHE A 164 3.64 -17.64 -5.55
C PHE A 164 4.42 -16.99 -6.71
N LYS A 165 5.42 -17.70 -7.25
CA LYS A 165 6.21 -17.21 -8.40
C LYS A 165 5.39 -17.08 -9.68
N SER A 166 4.30 -17.83 -9.79
CA SER A 166 3.37 -17.77 -10.93
C SER A 166 2.39 -16.60 -10.80
N GLN A 167 2.25 -16.01 -9.61
CA GLN A 167 1.40 -14.85 -9.38
C GLN A 167 2.10 -13.54 -9.75
N TRP A 168 2.27 -13.29 -11.05
CA TRP A 168 2.90 -12.05 -11.55
C TRP A 168 2.21 -10.79 -10.96
N GLN A 169 0.90 -10.85 -10.75
CA GLN A 169 0.10 -9.77 -10.22
C GLN A 169 0.55 -9.32 -8.82
N MET A 170 1.15 -10.22 -8.05
CA MET A 170 1.61 -9.96 -6.69
C MET A 170 3.02 -9.34 -6.65
N GLN A 171 3.79 -9.47 -7.72
CA GLN A 171 5.21 -9.16 -7.75
C GLN A 171 5.48 -7.65 -7.91
N ALA A 172 6.72 -7.23 -7.65
CA ALA A 172 7.18 -5.85 -7.79
C ALA A 172 7.49 -5.41 -9.24
N GLY A 173 7.08 -6.19 -10.24
CA GLY A 173 7.30 -5.92 -11.66
C GLY A 173 6.41 -4.82 -12.23
N ALA A 174 6.66 -4.42 -13.48
CA ALA A 174 6.07 -3.23 -14.10
C ALA A 174 4.54 -3.12 -13.95
N GLY A 175 3.80 -4.23 -13.99
CA GLY A 175 2.34 -4.25 -13.81
C GLY A 175 1.82 -4.84 -12.50
N GLY A 176 2.66 -5.38 -11.62
CA GLY A 176 2.22 -6.02 -10.36
C GLY A 176 2.05 -5.01 -9.21
N VAL A 177 1.35 -5.42 -8.15
CA VAL A 177 0.99 -4.52 -7.03
C VAL A 177 1.95 -4.54 -5.84
N GLN A 178 3.16 -5.09 -6.00
CA GLN A 178 4.23 -5.00 -4.97
C GLN A 178 3.78 -5.53 -3.60
N VAL A 179 3.12 -6.69 -3.57
CA VAL A 179 2.58 -7.25 -2.33
C VAL A 179 3.65 -7.57 -1.29
N PRO A 180 4.82 -8.16 -1.63
CA PRO A 180 5.88 -8.37 -0.65
C PRO A 180 6.29 -7.10 0.10
N GLU A 181 6.40 -5.98 -0.62
CA GLU A 181 6.68 -4.67 -0.02
C GLU A 181 5.50 -4.15 0.80
N ALA A 182 4.26 -4.39 0.35
CA ALA A 182 3.06 -4.01 1.09
C ALA A 182 2.95 -4.75 2.44
N TRP A 183 3.34 -6.03 2.50
CA TRP A 183 3.32 -6.83 3.72
C TRP A 183 4.24 -6.31 4.83
N GLU A 184 5.29 -5.57 4.47
CA GLU A 184 6.16 -4.88 5.45
C GLU A 184 5.44 -3.71 6.13
N ILE A 185 4.39 -3.18 5.50
CA ILE A 185 3.52 -2.13 6.05
C ILE A 185 2.36 -2.76 6.81
N SER A 186 1.64 -3.69 6.16
CA SER A 186 0.50 -4.39 6.73
C SER A 186 0.19 -5.66 5.96
N GLN A 187 -0.17 -6.72 6.68
CA GLN A 187 -0.63 -7.99 6.13
C GLN A 187 -2.16 -8.15 6.23
N GLY A 188 -2.86 -7.04 6.48
CA GLY A 188 -4.22 -7.06 7.03
C GLY A 188 -4.22 -7.37 8.53
N GLY A 189 -5.39 -7.68 9.08
CA GLY A 189 -5.54 -8.08 10.47
C GLY A 189 -6.73 -9.00 10.65
N ASP A 190 -6.66 -9.87 11.66
CA ASP A 190 -7.72 -10.86 11.95
C ASP A 190 -9.08 -10.22 12.29
N ASN A 191 -9.08 -8.91 12.58
CA ASN A 191 -10.26 -8.08 12.81
C ASN A 191 -10.85 -7.49 11.51
N ILE A 192 -10.23 -7.72 10.36
CA ILE A 192 -10.72 -7.30 9.05
C ILE A 192 -11.38 -8.50 8.39
N THR A 193 -12.70 -8.42 8.24
CA THR A 193 -13.48 -9.41 7.49
C THR A 193 -13.88 -8.82 6.14
N LEU A 194 -13.52 -9.51 5.07
CA LEU A 194 -13.89 -9.23 3.69
C LEU A 194 -15.01 -10.19 3.27
N ALA A 195 -16.16 -9.65 2.92
CA ALA A 195 -17.24 -10.43 2.35
C ALA A 195 -17.08 -10.56 0.84
N ILE A 196 -17.12 -11.79 0.33
CA ILE A 196 -17.11 -12.09 -1.09
C ILE A 196 -18.53 -12.49 -1.47
N VAL A 197 -19.24 -11.58 -2.14
CA VAL A 197 -20.63 -11.75 -2.57
C VAL A 197 -20.64 -12.29 -3.99
N ASP A 198 -20.72 -13.61 -4.13
CA ASP A 198 -20.42 -14.30 -5.39
C ASP A 198 -21.15 -15.67 -5.53
N THR A 199 -20.64 -16.61 -6.31
CA THR A 199 -21.22 -17.93 -6.58
C THR A 199 -21.02 -18.95 -5.45
N GLY A 200 -20.48 -18.51 -4.31
CA GLY A 200 -20.01 -19.35 -3.21
C GLY A 200 -18.50 -19.55 -3.24
N ILE A 201 -17.95 -20.08 -2.15
CA ILE A 201 -16.52 -20.41 -2.02
C ILE A 201 -16.41 -21.87 -1.63
N ASP A 202 -15.49 -22.61 -2.26
CA ASP A 202 -15.17 -23.96 -1.81
C ASP A 202 -14.62 -23.94 -0.38
N LEU A 203 -15.48 -24.27 0.58
CA LEU A 203 -15.22 -24.17 2.01
C LEU A 203 -14.14 -25.18 2.46
N THR A 204 -13.83 -26.15 1.60
CA THR A 204 -12.84 -27.20 1.86
C THR A 204 -11.48 -26.93 1.21
N HIS A 205 -11.36 -25.88 0.39
CA HIS A 205 -10.13 -25.57 -0.34
C HIS A 205 -8.95 -25.41 0.63
N PRO A 206 -7.86 -26.19 0.46
CA PRO A 206 -6.77 -26.23 1.44
C PRO A 206 -6.07 -24.88 1.61
N ASP A 207 -6.07 -24.06 0.56
CA ASP A 207 -5.44 -22.74 0.52
C ASP A 207 -6.36 -21.59 0.99
N LEU A 208 -7.62 -21.88 1.35
CA LEU A 208 -8.59 -20.86 1.77
C LEU A 208 -9.15 -21.13 3.17
N LYS A 209 -9.42 -22.40 3.52
CA LYS A 209 -10.21 -22.79 4.69
C LYS A 209 -9.78 -22.18 6.03
N ALA A 210 -8.49 -21.87 6.22
CA ALA A 210 -8.00 -21.27 7.46
C ALA A 210 -8.33 -19.77 7.61
N ASN A 211 -8.65 -19.11 6.49
CA ASN A 211 -9.06 -17.72 6.44
C ASN A 211 -10.58 -17.54 6.31
N LEU A 212 -11.34 -18.62 6.13
CA LEU A 212 -12.81 -18.56 6.10
C LEU A 212 -13.40 -18.33 7.50
N VAL A 213 -14.43 -17.49 7.56
CA VAL A 213 -15.36 -17.37 8.69
C VAL A 213 -16.76 -17.79 8.25
N ALA A 214 -17.71 -17.80 9.20
CA ALA A 214 -19.10 -18.09 8.88
C ALA A 214 -19.64 -17.12 7.81
N GLY A 215 -20.39 -17.68 6.87
CA GLY A 215 -21.01 -16.96 5.77
C GLY A 215 -22.49 -17.30 5.63
N TRP A 216 -23.10 -16.94 4.51
CA TRP A 216 -24.51 -17.20 4.26
C TRP A 216 -24.79 -17.53 2.80
N ASP A 217 -25.70 -18.45 2.59
CA ASP A 217 -26.20 -18.87 1.28
C ASP A 217 -27.59 -18.28 1.03
N PHE A 218 -27.68 -17.31 0.13
CA PHE A 218 -28.96 -16.72 -0.27
C PHE A 218 -29.66 -17.50 -1.41
N VAL A 219 -28.99 -18.50 -2.00
CA VAL A 219 -29.56 -19.36 -3.05
C VAL A 219 -30.40 -20.45 -2.40
N ASP A 220 -29.83 -21.14 -1.40
CA ASP A 220 -30.45 -22.27 -0.72
C ASP A 220 -31.00 -21.91 0.68
N ASP A 221 -30.80 -20.68 1.14
CA ASP A 221 -31.27 -20.11 2.43
C ASP A 221 -30.73 -20.85 3.65
N ASP A 222 -29.41 -21.07 3.68
CA ASP A 222 -28.71 -21.75 4.78
C ASP A 222 -27.32 -21.14 5.09
N ASP A 223 -26.61 -21.74 6.05
CA ASP A 223 -25.28 -21.32 6.50
C ASP A 223 -24.12 -21.98 5.73
N SER A 224 -24.40 -22.58 4.58
CA SER A 224 -23.45 -23.34 3.77
C SER A 224 -23.27 -22.75 2.36
N PRO A 225 -22.55 -21.62 2.21
CA PRO A 225 -22.29 -20.95 0.93
C PRO A 225 -21.25 -21.66 0.05
N GLN A 226 -21.38 -22.98 -0.05
CA GLN A 226 -20.60 -23.84 -0.92
C GLN A 226 -21.07 -23.64 -2.37
N PRO A 227 -20.16 -23.52 -3.35
CA PRO A 227 -20.55 -23.45 -4.75
C PRO A 227 -21.23 -24.73 -5.20
N ASP A 228 -22.16 -24.60 -6.15
CA ASP A 228 -22.82 -25.75 -6.76
C ASP A 228 -21.81 -26.69 -7.45
N GLU A 229 -21.94 -28.00 -7.21
CA GLU A 229 -21.26 -29.00 -8.03
C GLU A 229 -21.88 -28.97 -9.45
N ASP A 230 -21.03 -28.96 -10.49
CA ASP A 230 -21.36 -29.18 -11.91
C ASP A 230 -21.70 -27.95 -12.81
N THR A 231 -21.18 -26.74 -12.54
CA THR A 231 -21.34 -25.63 -13.52
C THR A 231 -20.09 -24.79 -13.79
N GLN A 232 -20.04 -24.16 -14.96
CA GLN A 232 -18.94 -23.29 -15.40
C GLN A 232 -18.87 -21.96 -14.62
N THR A 233 -19.90 -21.61 -13.84
CA THR A 233 -19.92 -20.36 -13.04
C THR A 233 -19.58 -20.60 -11.57
N SER A 234 -19.80 -21.82 -11.08
CA SER A 234 -19.53 -22.23 -9.70
C SER A 234 -18.13 -21.88 -9.16
N PRO A 235 -17.04 -21.94 -9.96
CA PRO A 235 -15.71 -21.68 -9.40
C PRO A 235 -15.37 -20.19 -9.19
N HIS A 236 -16.20 -19.26 -9.70
CA HIS A 236 -15.89 -17.84 -9.74
C HIS A 236 -15.59 -17.23 -8.36
N GLY A 237 -16.45 -17.47 -7.36
CA GLY A 237 -16.24 -16.95 -6.01
C GLY A 237 -15.00 -17.52 -5.32
N THR A 238 -14.67 -18.79 -5.60
CA THR A 238 -13.43 -19.42 -5.09
C THR A 238 -12.19 -18.76 -5.69
N ALA A 239 -12.20 -18.44 -6.99
CA ALA A 239 -11.11 -17.70 -7.64
C ALA A 239 -10.95 -16.28 -7.09
N CYS A 240 -12.06 -15.58 -6.84
CA CYS A 240 -12.05 -14.24 -6.21
C CYS A 240 -11.51 -14.29 -4.77
N ALA A 241 -11.87 -15.33 -4.01
CA ALA A 241 -11.39 -15.52 -2.64
C ALA A 241 -9.86 -15.69 -2.57
N GLY A 242 -9.28 -16.46 -3.49
CA GLY A 242 -7.84 -16.65 -3.59
C GLY A 242 -7.08 -15.34 -3.86
N MET A 243 -7.60 -14.53 -4.79
CA MET A 243 -7.04 -13.21 -5.11
C MET A 243 -7.09 -12.24 -3.93
N ALA A 244 -8.04 -12.43 -3.02
CA ALA A 244 -8.23 -11.53 -1.90
C ALA A 244 -7.40 -11.89 -0.66
N ALA A 245 -7.47 -13.16 -0.21
CA ALA A 245 -6.84 -13.58 1.05
C ALA A 245 -6.58 -15.08 1.15
N ALA A 246 -6.02 -15.69 0.09
CA ALA A 246 -5.41 -17.02 0.21
C ALA A 246 -4.39 -17.09 1.37
N VAL A 247 -4.28 -18.27 1.97
CA VAL A 247 -3.48 -18.50 3.17
C VAL A 247 -1.99 -18.47 2.80
N THR A 248 -1.31 -17.38 3.12
CA THR A 248 0.13 -17.25 2.85
C THR A 248 0.99 -17.97 3.89
N ASN A 249 2.10 -18.52 3.42
CA ASN A 249 3.12 -19.27 4.15
C ASN A 249 2.68 -20.66 4.65
N ASN A 250 1.83 -21.37 3.88
CA ASN A 250 1.36 -22.72 4.22
C ASN A 250 2.10 -23.84 3.45
N ASN A 251 3.09 -23.51 2.62
CA ASN A 251 3.88 -24.39 1.75
C ASN A 251 3.11 -25.07 0.61
N ILE A 252 1.91 -24.61 0.30
CA ILE A 252 1.10 -25.07 -0.83
C ILE A 252 0.64 -23.84 -1.61
N GLY A 253 0.22 -24.04 -2.85
CA GLY A 253 -0.63 -23.08 -3.54
C GLY A 253 -0.06 -21.67 -3.67
N ILE A 254 -0.96 -20.70 -3.53
CA ILE A 254 -0.73 -19.28 -3.80
C ILE A 254 -0.65 -18.47 -2.49
N ALA A 255 -0.30 -17.20 -2.59
CA ALA A 255 -0.41 -16.25 -1.49
C ALA A 255 -1.51 -15.20 -1.79
N GLY A 256 -2.26 -14.79 -0.77
CA GLY A 256 -3.22 -13.69 -0.86
C GLY A 256 -2.63 -12.35 -0.37
N PRO A 257 -3.04 -11.20 -0.91
CA PRO A 257 -2.49 -9.89 -0.54
C PRO A 257 -2.79 -9.48 0.91
N ALA A 258 -3.87 -9.98 1.50
CA ALA A 258 -4.22 -9.71 2.89
C ALA A 258 -4.27 -11.01 3.72
N PRO A 259 -3.13 -11.68 3.98
CA PRO A 259 -3.14 -13.05 4.51
C PRO A 259 -3.66 -13.18 5.94
N LYS A 260 -3.74 -12.09 6.70
CA LYS A 260 -4.36 -12.05 8.03
C LYS A 260 -5.83 -11.63 8.01
N ALA A 261 -6.37 -11.20 6.87
CA ALA A 261 -7.79 -10.92 6.77
C ALA A 261 -8.60 -12.22 6.81
N LYS A 262 -9.87 -12.11 7.18
CA LYS A 262 -10.84 -13.19 7.10
C LYS A 262 -11.78 -13.00 5.92
N ILE A 263 -12.19 -14.10 5.32
CA ILE A 263 -13.10 -14.14 4.18
C ILE A 263 -14.45 -14.64 4.68
N MET A 264 -15.49 -13.84 4.46
CA MET A 264 -16.88 -14.19 4.70
C MET A 264 -17.52 -14.58 3.36
N PRO A 265 -17.77 -15.87 3.11
CA PRO A 265 -18.41 -16.32 1.88
C PRO A 265 -19.89 -15.94 1.87
N ILE A 266 -20.36 -15.29 0.80
CA ILE A 266 -21.77 -14.96 0.61
C ILE A 266 -22.20 -15.46 -0.77
N ARG A 267 -22.99 -16.54 -0.80
CA ARG A 267 -23.45 -17.15 -2.07
C ARG A 267 -24.75 -16.49 -2.51
N VAL A 268 -24.75 -15.89 -3.70
CA VAL A 268 -25.90 -15.17 -4.28
C VAL A 268 -26.34 -15.68 -5.64
N ALA A 269 -25.53 -16.52 -6.27
CA ALA A 269 -25.81 -17.07 -7.59
C ALA A 269 -25.45 -18.56 -7.60
N GLY A 270 -26.42 -19.38 -7.99
CA GLY A 270 -26.23 -20.82 -8.15
C GLY A 270 -25.85 -21.22 -9.58
N LYS A 271 -26.22 -22.44 -9.96
CA LYS A 271 -25.89 -23.14 -11.21
C LYS A 271 -25.89 -22.31 -12.51
N MET A 272 -26.82 -21.39 -12.64
CA MET A 272 -27.01 -20.60 -13.87
C MET A 272 -26.41 -19.19 -13.80
N GLY A 273 -25.74 -18.83 -12.70
CA GLY A 273 -25.13 -17.51 -12.52
C GLY A 273 -26.12 -16.36 -12.38
N PHE A 274 -27.39 -16.65 -12.09
CA PHE A 274 -28.43 -15.63 -11.91
C PHE A 274 -28.71 -15.36 -10.43
N SER A 275 -29.03 -14.11 -10.15
CA SER A 275 -29.56 -13.65 -8.87
C SER A 275 -30.68 -12.64 -9.11
N THR A 276 -31.34 -12.21 -8.03
CA THR A 276 -32.38 -11.17 -8.09
C THR A 276 -31.94 -9.92 -7.35
N ALA A 277 -32.43 -8.75 -7.77
CA ALA A 277 -32.15 -7.50 -7.09
C ALA A 277 -32.38 -7.50 -5.57
N PRO A 278 -33.50 -8.02 -5.03
CA PRO A 278 -33.68 -8.11 -3.58
C PRO A 278 -32.65 -9.04 -2.90
N VAL A 279 -32.35 -10.20 -3.49
CA VAL A 279 -31.32 -11.11 -2.96
C VAL A 279 -29.95 -10.42 -2.90
N LEU A 280 -29.55 -9.74 -3.98
CA LEU A 280 -28.27 -9.02 -4.03
C LEU A 280 -28.22 -7.86 -3.02
N ALA A 281 -29.34 -7.17 -2.81
CA ALA A 281 -29.41 -6.09 -1.82
C ALA A 281 -29.24 -6.64 -0.39
N ASP A 282 -29.93 -7.73 -0.06
CA ASP A 282 -29.81 -8.37 1.26
C ASP A 282 -28.43 -8.98 1.47
N ALA A 283 -27.82 -9.54 0.43
CA ALA A 283 -26.45 -10.06 0.46
C ALA A 283 -25.37 -8.99 0.62
N ILE A 284 -25.69 -7.72 0.33
CA ILE A 284 -24.81 -6.57 0.64
C ILE A 284 -25.04 -6.11 2.08
N ARG A 285 -26.28 -6.13 2.59
CA ARG A 285 -26.59 -5.70 3.96
C ARG A 285 -26.12 -6.70 5.01
N TRP A 286 -26.36 -7.99 4.79
CA TRP A 286 -26.10 -9.03 5.78
C TRP A 286 -24.65 -9.03 6.29
N PRO A 287 -23.61 -8.93 5.44
CA PRO A 287 -22.23 -8.88 5.92
C PRO A 287 -21.92 -7.68 6.82
N VAL A 288 -22.59 -6.54 6.61
CA VAL A 288 -22.42 -5.33 7.43
C VAL A 288 -22.80 -5.63 8.88
N ASP A 289 -23.96 -6.26 9.08
CA ASP A 289 -24.46 -6.65 10.41
C ASP A 289 -23.62 -7.78 11.04
N HIS A 290 -22.88 -8.53 10.22
CA HIS A 290 -22.02 -9.64 10.65
C HIS A 290 -20.53 -9.24 10.73
N GLY A 291 -20.24 -7.93 10.69
CA GLY A 291 -18.93 -7.38 11.03
C GLY A 291 -17.95 -7.26 9.86
N ALA A 292 -18.38 -7.47 8.62
CA ALA A 292 -17.57 -7.19 7.45
C ALA A 292 -17.14 -5.72 7.41
N LYS A 293 -15.92 -5.47 6.95
CA LYS A 293 -15.35 -4.13 6.73
C LYS A 293 -15.20 -3.80 5.26
N ILE A 294 -15.21 -4.83 4.44
CA ILE A 294 -15.10 -4.73 2.99
C ILE A 294 -16.09 -5.73 2.39
N ILE A 295 -16.77 -5.33 1.33
CA ILE A 295 -17.62 -6.16 0.49
C ILE A 295 -17.05 -6.12 -0.92
N SER A 296 -16.82 -7.28 -1.53
CA SER A 296 -16.44 -7.41 -2.92
C SER A 296 -17.59 -8.00 -3.72
N CYS A 297 -17.98 -7.29 -4.77
CA CYS A 297 -18.99 -7.67 -5.73
C CYS A 297 -18.33 -7.82 -7.11
N SER A 298 -17.83 -9.01 -7.41
CA SER A 298 -17.17 -9.32 -8.68
C SER A 298 -18.17 -9.62 -9.81
N TRP A 299 -19.25 -8.83 -9.84
CA TRP A 299 -20.37 -8.96 -10.77
C TRP A 299 -20.97 -7.60 -11.08
N GLY A 300 -21.73 -7.54 -12.17
CA GLY A 300 -22.43 -6.34 -12.60
C GLY A 300 -23.35 -6.64 -13.77
N GLY A 301 -24.15 -5.64 -14.14
CA GLY A 301 -25.10 -5.78 -15.23
C GLY A 301 -25.58 -4.44 -15.78
N PRO A 302 -26.32 -4.49 -16.90
CA PRO A 302 -26.80 -3.28 -17.56
C PRO A 302 -28.05 -2.67 -16.90
N ILE A 303 -28.67 -3.38 -15.95
CA ILE A 303 -29.97 -2.99 -15.37
C ILE A 303 -29.77 -2.34 -14.00
N PRO A 304 -30.11 -1.05 -13.82
CA PRO A 304 -30.08 -0.39 -12.53
C PRO A 304 -31.13 -0.94 -11.56
N SER A 305 -30.84 -0.86 -10.25
CA SER A 305 -31.77 -1.25 -9.19
C SER A 305 -31.63 -0.35 -7.97
N ASN A 306 -32.74 0.29 -7.56
CA ASN A 306 -32.75 1.11 -6.34
C ASN A 306 -32.47 0.27 -5.09
N GLN A 307 -32.91 -0.99 -5.04
CA GLN A 307 -32.68 -1.86 -3.89
C GLN A 307 -31.19 -2.13 -3.66
N ILE A 308 -30.44 -2.34 -4.73
CA ILE A 308 -28.99 -2.56 -4.68
C ILE A 308 -28.28 -1.24 -4.37
N ALA A 309 -28.73 -0.12 -4.97
CA ALA A 309 -28.17 1.21 -4.70
C ALA A 309 -28.33 1.59 -3.21
N ASP A 310 -29.54 1.44 -2.66
CA ASP A 310 -29.82 1.69 -1.24
C ASP A 310 -28.95 0.80 -0.34
N ALA A 311 -28.77 -0.48 -0.67
CA ALA A 311 -27.92 -1.38 0.11
C ALA A 311 -26.43 -0.95 0.12
N ILE A 312 -25.93 -0.42 -1.00
CA ILE A 312 -24.56 0.11 -1.08
C ILE A 312 -24.43 1.41 -0.29
N ASP A 313 -25.40 2.31 -0.37
CA ASP A 313 -25.44 3.54 0.42
C ASP A 313 -25.51 3.24 1.93
N GLU A 314 -26.31 2.24 2.33
CA GLU A 314 -26.41 1.80 3.72
C GLU A 314 -25.09 1.18 4.23
N ALA A 315 -24.46 0.30 3.44
CA ALA A 315 -23.17 -0.30 3.79
C ALA A 315 -22.07 0.75 3.94
N THR A 316 -21.99 1.70 3.00
CA THR A 316 -20.99 2.78 3.02
C THR A 316 -21.25 3.77 4.15
N ALA A 317 -22.51 4.11 4.44
CA ALA A 317 -22.89 4.91 5.60
C ALA A 317 -22.54 4.23 6.94
N ALA A 318 -22.54 2.89 6.99
CA ALA A 318 -22.07 2.11 8.13
C ALA A 318 -20.53 2.00 8.21
N GLY A 319 -19.80 2.60 7.26
CA GLY A 319 -18.34 2.60 7.21
C GLY A 319 -17.73 1.36 6.58
N VAL A 320 -18.51 0.58 5.81
CA VAL A 320 -18.04 -0.58 5.03
C VAL A 320 -17.69 -0.15 3.62
N LEU A 321 -16.53 -0.57 3.12
CA LEU A 321 -16.13 -0.30 1.73
C LEU A 321 -16.76 -1.32 0.79
N VAL A 322 -17.34 -0.88 -0.32
CA VAL A 322 -17.96 -1.75 -1.33
C VAL A 322 -17.20 -1.62 -2.64
N PHE A 323 -16.51 -2.68 -3.04
CA PHE A 323 -15.78 -2.77 -4.30
C PHE A 323 -16.62 -3.51 -5.34
N VAL A 324 -16.65 -2.98 -6.56
CA VAL A 324 -17.46 -3.56 -7.65
C VAL A 324 -16.65 -3.57 -8.94
N ALA A 325 -16.68 -4.71 -9.63
CA ALA A 325 -16.04 -4.87 -10.94
C ALA A 325 -16.63 -3.89 -11.98
N ALA A 326 -15.78 -3.13 -12.68
CA ALA A 326 -16.22 -2.12 -13.65
C ALA A 326 -16.95 -2.74 -14.86
N GLY A 327 -16.68 -4.00 -15.19
CA GLY A 327 -17.26 -4.75 -16.29
C GLY A 327 -16.26 -5.13 -17.37
N ASN A 328 -16.64 -6.08 -18.21
CA ASN A 328 -15.76 -6.72 -19.20
C ASN A 328 -16.12 -6.39 -20.67
N SER A 329 -16.60 -5.16 -20.93
CA SER A 329 -17.05 -4.72 -22.27
C SER A 329 -16.00 -3.93 -23.08
N GLY A 330 -14.79 -3.80 -22.55
CA GLY A 330 -13.65 -3.12 -23.17
C GLY A 330 -13.70 -1.59 -23.12
N PRO A 331 -12.61 -0.92 -23.57
CA PRO A 331 -12.53 0.52 -23.63
C PRO A 331 -13.63 1.12 -24.53
N GLY A 332 -14.39 2.06 -23.99
CA GLY A 332 -15.58 2.65 -24.62
C GLY A 332 -16.90 1.97 -24.22
N GLY A 333 -16.83 0.77 -23.63
CA GLY A 333 -17.96 0.10 -23.00
C GLY A 333 -18.43 0.83 -21.73
N ASP A 334 -19.71 0.72 -21.40
CA ASP A 334 -20.25 1.32 -20.19
C ASP A 334 -19.70 0.60 -18.93
N VAL A 335 -19.42 1.40 -17.90
CA VAL A 335 -19.22 0.89 -16.54
C VAL A 335 -20.58 0.44 -16.03
N GLY A 336 -20.69 -0.85 -15.72
CA GLY A 336 -21.97 -1.47 -15.39
C GLY A 336 -22.56 -1.00 -14.05
N PHE A 337 -23.82 -1.29 -13.81
CA PHE A 337 -24.39 -1.20 -12.47
C PHE A 337 -24.05 -2.48 -11.69
N PRO A 338 -23.64 -2.42 -10.40
CA PRO A 338 -23.60 -1.23 -9.56
C PRO A 338 -22.29 -0.43 -9.59
N ALA A 339 -21.27 -0.82 -10.35
CA ALA A 339 -19.96 -0.15 -10.34
C ALA A 339 -20.04 1.35 -10.65
N GLN A 340 -20.92 1.79 -11.53
CA GLN A 340 -21.08 3.23 -11.82
C GLN A 340 -21.69 4.08 -10.69
N PHE A 341 -22.05 3.47 -9.56
CA PHE A 341 -22.71 4.15 -8.44
C PHE A 341 -21.68 4.86 -7.55
N GLU A 342 -21.94 6.12 -7.19
CA GLU A 342 -20.96 6.99 -6.52
C GLU A 342 -20.44 6.46 -5.19
N SER A 343 -21.29 5.75 -4.43
CA SER A 343 -20.91 5.15 -3.15
C SER A 343 -20.12 3.85 -3.29
N ALA A 344 -20.08 3.25 -4.48
CA ALA A 344 -19.25 2.08 -4.76
C ALA A 344 -17.85 2.50 -5.24
N ILE A 345 -16.88 1.61 -5.07
CA ILE A 345 -15.54 1.75 -5.64
C ILE A 345 -15.47 0.86 -6.89
N ALA A 346 -15.49 1.49 -8.05
CA ALA A 346 -15.38 0.81 -9.34
C ALA A 346 -13.94 0.41 -9.64
N VAL A 347 -13.72 -0.88 -9.90
CA VAL A 347 -12.39 -1.45 -10.15
C VAL A 347 -12.26 -1.92 -11.60
N GLY A 348 -11.32 -1.33 -12.35
CA GLY A 348 -10.91 -1.78 -13.68
C GLY A 348 -9.74 -2.79 -13.63
N ALA A 349 -9.46 -3.42 -14.76
CA ALA A 349 -8.41 -4.44 -14.89
C ALA A 349 -7.21 -3.95 -15.70
N THR A 350 -6.01 -4.32 -15.26
CA THR A 350 -4.74 -4.10 -15.99
C THR A 350 -4.04 -5.40 -16.35
N THR A 351 -3.13 -5.29 -17.32
CA THR A 351 -2.23 -6.36 -17.76
C THR A 351 -0.89 -6.31 -17.04
N SER A 352 -0.06 -7.34 -17.26
CA SER A 352 1.33 -7.41 -16.79
C SER A 352 2.24 -6.31 -17.31
N ASP A 353 1.85 -5.66 -18.40
CA ASP A 353 2.54 -4.50 -18.97
C ASP A 353 2.08 -3.16 -18.37
N HIS A 354 1.29 -3.18 -17.29
CA HIS A 354 0.72 -2.00 -16.63
C HIS A 354 -0.16 -1.15 -17.55
N THR A 355 -0.86 -1.81 -18.47
CA THR A 355 -1.81 -1.17 -19.38
C THR A 355 -3.22 -1.63 -19.08
N LEU A 356 -4.22 -0.79 -19.40
CA LEU A 356 -5.63 -1.16 -19.28
C LEU A 356 -5.88 -2.45 -20.09
N ALA A 357 -6.48 -3.45 -19.46
CA ALA A 357 -6.81 -4.70 -20.13
C ALA A 357 -7.84 -4.45 -21.24
N GLY A 358 -7.69 -5.13 -22.37
CA GLY A 358 -8.55 -4.91 -23.55
C GLY A 358 -10.04 -5.19 -23.31
N PHE A 359 -10.36 -5.99 -22.29
CA PHE A 359 -11.73 -6.26 -21.86
C PHE A 359 -12.23 -5.30 -20.76
N SER A 360 -11.37 -4.54 -20.08
CA SER A 360 -11.80 -3.68 -18.98
C SER A 360 -12.71 -2.57 -19.48
N SER A 361 -13.94 -2.52 -18.97
CA SER A 361 -14.88 -1.43 -19.23
C SER A 361 -14.30 -0.11 -18.70
N TYR A 362 -14.31 0.90 -19.55
CA TYR A 362 -13.98 2.27 -19.20
C TYR A 362 -14.63 3.22 -20.19
N LYS A 363 -15.27 4.28 -19.71
CA LYS A 363 -15.87 5.31 -20.55
C LYS A 363 -15.50 6.69 -20.05
N PRO A 364 -14.91 7.57 -20.88
CA PRO A 364 -14.60 8.93 -20.47
C PRO A 364 -15.81 9.64 -19.87
N GLY A 365 -15.66 10.23 -18.69
CA GLY A 365 -16.74 10.89 -17.95
C GLY A 365 -17.64 9.95 -17.13
N LYS A 366 -17.32 8.66 -17.05
CA LYS A 366 -17.90 7.70 -16.10
C LYS A 366 -16.85 7.27 -15.08
N LEU A 367 -17.30 6.96 -13.87
CA LEU A 367 -16.43 6.64 -12.74
C LEU A 367 -15.83 5.24 -12.90
N VAL A 368 -14.51 5.18 -13.00
CA VAL A 368 -13.68 4.04 -12.58
C VAL A 368 -12.71 4.65 -11.58
N ASP A 369 -12.75 4.20 -10.33
CA ASP A 369 -12.01 4.83 -9.24
C ASP A 369 -10.55 4.39 -9.22
N ILE A 370 -10.34 3.08 -9.42
CA ILE A 370 -9.02 2.44 -9.42
C ILE A 370 -8.96 1.32 -10.46
N CYS A 371 -7.74 0.91 -10.80
CA CYS A 371 -7.51 -0.33 -11.54
C CYS A 371 -6.52 -1.23 -10.80
N ALA A 372 -6.67 -2.53 -10.98
CA ALA A 372 -5.78 -3.55 -10.44
C ALA A 372 -5.45 -4.62 -11.50
N PRO A 373 -4.39 -5.44 -11.32
CA PRO A 373 -4.11 -6.59 -12.17
C PRO A 373 -5.30 -7.55 -12.27
N GLY A 374 -5.80 -7.78 -13.50
CA GLY A 374 -6.95 -8.67 -13.72
C GLY A 374 -6.89 -9.46 -15.02
N ALA A 375 -5.79 -9.36 -15.79
CA ALA A 375 -5.59 -10.14 -17.01
C ALA A 375 -4.54 -11.24 -16.80
N LYS A 376 -4.89 -12.49 -17.13
CA LYS A 376 -4.03 -13.68 -16.97
C LYS A 376 -3.47 -13.79 -15.55
N VAL A 377 -4.30 -13.56 -14.54
CA VAL A 377 -3.89 -13.70 -13.14
C VAL A 377 -3.94 -15.17 -12.72
N PHE A 378 -3.06 -15.54 -11.79
CA PHE A 378 -3.00 -16.89 -11.24
C PHE A 378 -3.69 -16.92 -9.88
N THR A 379 -4.70 -17.78 -9.69
CA THR A 379 -5.48 -17.84 -8.44
C THR A 379 -5.98 -19.26 -8.12
N THR A 380 -6.70 -19.43 -7.00
CA THR A 380 -7.37 -20.69 -6.64
C THR A 380 -8.51 -21.04 -7.61
N ASP A 381 -8.82 -22.32 -7.68
CA ASP A 381 -9.99 -22.89 -8.35
C ASP A 381 -10.74 -23.76 -7.32
N VAL A 382 -11.92 -24.28 -7.64
CA VAL A 382 -12.57 -25.28 -6.76
C VAL A 382 -11.77 -26.58 -6.80
N VAL A 383 -11.70 -27.30 -5.68
CA VAL A 383 -10.95 -28.56 -5.62
C VAL A 383 -11.55 -29.60 -6.57
N GLY A 384 -10.71 -30.29 -7.34
CA GLY A 384 -11.12 -31.39 -8.19
C GLY A 384 -11.38 -31.00 -9.65
N GLU A 385 -12.17 -31.80 -10.38
CA GLU A 385 -12.35 -31.64 -11.84
C GLU A 385 -13.44 -30.63 -12.23
N LEU A 386 -14.10 -30.02 -11.25
CA LEU A 386 -15.25 -29.13 -11.45
C LEU A 386 -14.84 -27.67 -11.69
N GLY A 387 -13.56 -27.35 -11.55
CA GLY A 387 -12.99 -26.03 -11.76
C GLY A 387 -12.95 -25.56 -13.20
N TYR A 388 -12.47 -24.33 -13.36
CA TYR A 388 -12.05 -23.79 -14.66
C TYR A 388 -10.92 -24.60 -15.26
N ASN A 389 -9.97 -25.04 -14.43
CA ASN A 389 -8.83 -25.82 -14.84
C ASN A 389 -9.15 -27.32 -14.86
N ARG A 390 -9.57 -27.80 -16.03
CA ARG A 390 -9.91 -29.21 -16.27
C ARG A 390 -8.77 -30.05 -16.84
N ASP A 391 -7.61 -29.44 -17.06
CA ASP A 391 -6.45 -30.13 -17.62
C ASP A 391 -5.41 -30.41 -16.52
N PRO A 392 -5.16 -31.68 -16.17
CA PRO A 392 -4.16 -32.01 -15.17
C PRO A 392 -2.71 -31.68 -15.60
N ALA A 393 -2.48 -31.29 -16.86
CA ALA A 393 -1.15 -30.93 -17.37
C ALA A 393 -0.81 -29.43 -17.27
N THR A 394 -1.73 -28.56 -16.84
CA THR A 394 -1.54 -27.09 -16.80
C THR A 394 -0.99 -26.56 -15.47
N GLY A 395 -0.75 -27.43 -14.49
CA GLY A 395 -0.08 -27.06 -13.24
C GLY A 395 1.41 -26.83 -13.46
N ASP A 396 2.06 -26.12 -12.52
CA ASP A 396 3.50 -26.08 -12.48
C ASP A 396 4.02 -27.48 -12.13
N GLU A 397 4.58 -28.17 -13.14
CA GLU A 397 5.13 -29.54 -13.06
C GLU A 397 6.21 -29.69 -11.96
N ASN A 398 6.69 -28.59 -11.39
CA ASN A 398 7.68 -28.54 -10.32
C ASN A 398 7.07 -28.46 -8.91
N THR A 399 5.74 -28.51 -8.78
CA THR A 399 5.04 -28.44 -7.49
C THR A 399 4.31 -29.74 -7.18
N SER A 400 4.15 -30.06 -5.89
CA SER A 400 3.35 -31.20 -5.42
C SER A 400 1.85 -30.90 -5.33
N ASP A 401 1.45 -29.69 -5.72
CA ASP A 401 0.07 -29.22 -5.59
C ASP A 401 -0.80 -29.76 -6.73
N PRO A 402 -2.05 -30.15 -6.46
CA PRO A 402 -2.95 -30.63 -7.51
C PRO A 402 -3.20 -29.52 -8.55
N PRO A 403 -2.89 -29.74 -9.84
CA PRO A 403 -3.01 -28.73 -10.88
C PRO A 403 -4.40 -28.11 -10.97
N ASN A 404 -5.42 -28.94 -10.76
CA ASN A 404 -6.83 -28.61 -10.91
C ASN A 404 -7.41 -27.78 -9.75
N ASN A 405 -6.67 -27.60 -8.65
CA ASN A 405 -7.10 -26.73 -7.56
C ASN A 405 -6.75 -25.25 -7.83
N TYR A 406 -6.07 -24.94 -8.93
CA TYR A 406 -5.63 -23.59 -9.25
C TYR A 406 -5.89 -23.27 -10.72
N MET A 407 -6.20 -22.00 -10.98
CA MET A 407 -6.41 -21.48 -12.32
C MET A 407 -5.18 -20.69 -12.76
N PRO A 408 -4.42 -21.16 -13.77
CA PRO A 408 -3.15 -20.56 -14.12
C PRO A 408 -3.28 -19.21 -14.84
N GLU A 409 -4.35 -19.01 -15.61
CA GLU A 409 -4.64 -17.75 -16.28
C GLU A 409 -6.15 -17.49 -16.27
N ILE A 410 -6.58 -16.47 -15.53
CA ILE A 410 -7.97 -15.98 -15.60
C ILE A 410 -8.01 -14.49 -15.91
N ASP A 411 -9.00 -14.09 -16.70
CA ASP A 411 -9.20 -12.72 -17.19
C ASP A 411 -10.51 -12.15 -16.65
N GLY A 412 -10.49 -10.94 -16.10
CA GLY A 412 -11.70 -10.21 -15.76
C GLY A 412 -11.45 -9.05 -14.81
N THR A 413 -12.36 -8.07 -14.82
CA THR A 413 -12.46 -7.05 -13.77
C THR A 413 -12.94 -7.61 -12.42
N SER A 414 -13.34 -8.88 -12.41
CA SER A 414 -13.71 -9.65 -11.23
C SER A 414 -12.54 -9.98 -10.30
N PHE A 415 -11.31 -9.99 -10.83
CA PHE A 415 -10.12 -10.55 -10.17
C PHE A 415 -9.15 -9.46 -9.74
#